data_AF-A0A4V1NSN1-F1
#
_entry.id   AF-A0A4V1NSN1-F1
#
_cell.length_a   1.000
_cell.length_b   1.000
_cell.length_c   1.000
_cell.angle_alpha   90.00
_cell.angle_beta   90.00
_cell.angle_gamma   90.00
#
_symmetry.space_group_name_H-M   'P 1'
#
loop_
_entity.id
_entity.type
_entity.pdbx_description
1 polymer ?
#
loop_
_entity_poly.entity_id
_entity_poly.type
_entity_poly.pdbx_seq_one_letter_code
_entity_poly.pdbx_strand_id
1 'polypeptide(L)' 'EEGIFYADCSDKAIDSKPLLRLQELPNVLISPHTAYYTDHALSDTVENSIVNCLKFESGKQHG' A
#
# COMPACT_ATOMS: atom_id res chain seq x y z
N GLU A 1 7.98 1.35 -5.46
CA GLU A 1 6.52 1.52 -5.28
C GLU A 1 6.12 2.99 -5.33
N GLU A 2 6.82 3.82 -4.55
CA GLU A 2 6.67 5.28 -4.54
C GLU A 2 6.68 5.87 -5.96
N GLY A 3 5.68 6.68 -6.27
CA GLY A 3 5.49 7.30 -7.59
C GLY A 3 5.00 6.38 -8.71
N ILE A 4 4.82 5.07 -8.47
CA ILE A 4 4.44 4.10 -9.51
C ILE A 4 3.07 3.46 -9.23
N PHE A 5 2.80 3.01 -8.01
CA PHE A 5 1.60 2.21 -7.71
C PHE A 5 0.41 3.01 -7.17
N TYR A 6 0.64 4.26 -6.72
CA TYR A 6 -0.38 5.12 -6.10
C TYR A 6 -0.68 6.38 -6.92
N ALA A 7 -0.31 6.39 -8.21
CA ALA A 7 -0.56 7.49 -9.13
C ALA A 7 -0.91 6.95 -10.52
N ASP A 8 -1.65 7.74 -11.30
CA ASP A 8 -1.86 7.42 -12.71
C ASP A 8 -0.58 7.68 -13.51
N CYS A 9 -0.03 6.57 -13.99
CA CYS A 9 1.18 6.50 -14.79
C CYS A 9 0.95 5.76 -16.11
N SER A 10 -0.31 5.57 -16.54
CA SER A 10 -0.63 4.81 -17.76
C SER A 10 -0.01 5.43 -19.03
N ASP A 11 0.09 6.76 -19.07
CA ASP A 11 0.69 7.50 -20.20
C ASP A 11 2.19 7.80 -20.01
N LYS A 12 2.81 7.33 -18.92
CA LYS A 12 4.19 7.65 -18.55
C LYS A 12 5.10 6.45 -18.77
N ALA A 13 6.32 6.72 -19.24
CA ALA A 13 7.35 5.69 -19.27
C ALA A 13 7.73 5.27 -17.84
N ILE A 14 7.88 3.96 -17.62
CA ILE A 14 8.36 3.42 -16.35
C ILE A 14 9.89 3.44 -16.38
N ASP A 15 10.51 4.31 -15.59
CA ASP A 15 11.99 4.41 -15.55
C ASP A 15 12.67 3.27 -14.78
N SER A 16 11.90 2.52 -13.99
CA SER A 16 12.40 1.41 -13.18
C SER A 16 12.78 0.21 -14.04
N LYS A 17 14.05 0.14 -14.44
CA LYS A 17 14.61 -1.00 -15.19
C LYS A 17 14.34 -2.37 -14.54
N PRO A 18 14.46 -2.55 -13.20
CA PRO A 18 14.12 -3.83 -12.58
C PRO A 18 12.64 -4.19 -12.70
N LEU A 19 11.74 -3.22 -12.57
CA LEU A 19 10.29 -3.45 -12.69
C LEU A 19 9.92 -3.89 -14.11
N LEU A 20 10.47 -3.21 -15.13
CA LEU A 20 10.28 -3.57 -16.53
C LEU A 20 10.74 -5.01 -16.82
N ARG A 21 11.94 -5.38 -16.34
CA ARG A 21 12.45 -6.75 -16.52
C ARG A 21 11.55 -7.81 -15.87
N LEU A 22 10.99 -7.52 -14.70
CA LEU A 22 10.09 -8.46 -14.01
C LEU A 22 8.75 -8.60 -14.75
N GLN A 23 8.23 -7.51 -15.33
CA GLN A 23 6.99 -7.55 -16.12
C GLN A 23 7.10 -8.38 -17.40
N GLU A 24 8.30 -8.53 -17.96
CA GLU A 24 8.55 -9.34 -19.17
C GLU A 24 8.62 -10.86 -18.90
N LEU A 25 8.71 -11.28 -17.64
CA LEU A 25 8.85 -12.70 -17.28
C LEU A 25 7.48 -13.40 -17.22
N PRO A 26 7.28 -14.52 -17.95
CA PRO A 26 5.98 -15.20 -18.00
C PRO A 26 5.59 -15.89 -16.69
N ASN A 27 6.54 -16.05 -15.77
CA ASN A 27 6.38 -16.68 -14.46
C ASN A 27 6.30 -15.67 -13.31
N VAL A 28 6.10 -14.39 -13.61
CA VAL A 28 6.01 -13.32 -12.62
C VAL A 28 4.65 -12.64 -12.69
N LEU A 29 4.01 -12.49 -11.53
CA LEU A 29 2.80 -11.70 -11.37
C LEU A 29 3.07 -10.56 -10.39
N ILE A 30 2.81 -9.33 -10.80
CA ILE A 30 3.01 -8.13 -9.98
C ILE A 30 1.65 -7.49 -9.73
N SER A 31 1.31 -7.31 -8.46
CA SER A 31 0.15 -6.53 -8.02
C SER A 31 0.61 -5.23 -7.35
N PRO A 32 -0.05 -4.08 -7.60
CA PRO A 32 0.39 -2.77 -7.10
C PRO A 32 0.07 -2.60 -5.60
N HIS A 33 0.83 -3.27 -4.73
CA HIS A 33 0.66 -3.27 -3.27
C HIS A 33 -0.80 -3.53 -2.83
N THR A 34 -1.54 -4.40 -3.53
CA THR A 34 -2.96 -4.63 -3.25
C THR A 34 -3.22 -5.77 -2.28
N ALA A 35 -2.19 -6.31 -1.63
CA ALA A 35 -2.33 -7.44 -0.71
C ALA A 35 -3.27 -7.13 0.47
N TYR A 36 -3.33 -5.87 0.92
CA TYR A 36 -4.20 -5.42 1.99
C TYR A 36 -5.63 -5.06 1.52
N TYR A 37 -5.90 -5.05 0.21
CA TYR A 37 -7.15 -4.52 -0.35
C TYR A 37 -8.30 -5.53 -0.25
N THR A 38 -8.76 -5.72 0.98
CA THR A 38 -9.92 -6.56 1.33
C THR A 38 -10.84 -5.76 2.25
N ASP A 39 -12.15 -6.04 2.21
CA ASP A 39 -13.13 -5.35 3.05
C ASP A 39 -12.77 -5.41 4.53
N HIS A 40 -12.32 -6.58 5.00
CA HIS A 40 -11.94 -6.80 6.39
C HIS A 40 -10.70 -5.99 6.79
N ALA A 41 -9.59 -6.13 6.05
CA ALA A 41 -8.35 -5.44 6.42
C ALA A 41 -8.47 -3.92 6.33
N LEU A 42 -9.26 -3.39 5.38
CA LEU A 42 -9.53 -1.96 5.28
C LEU A 42 -10.39 -1.45 6.43
N SER A 43 -11.45 -2.18 6.80
CA SER A 43 -12.30 -1.85 7.95
C SER A 43 -11.48 -1.79 9.23
N ASP A 44 -10.69 -2.83 9.50
CA ASP A 44 -9.83 -2.91 10.67
C ASP A 44 -8.78 -1.80 10.68
N THR A 45 -8.19 -1.47 9.54
CA THR A 45 -7.18 -0.42 9.44
C THR A 45 -7.78 0.92 9.84
N VAL A 46 -8.94 1.28 9.29
CA VAL A 46 -9.60 2.56 9.60
C VAL A 46 -10.03 2.61 11.07
N GLU A 47 -10.69 1.57 11.57
CA GLU A 47 -11.15 1.53 12.96
C GLU A 47 -9.98 1.66 13.95
N ASN A 48 -8.95 0.82 13.77
CA ASN A 48 -7.81 0.81 14.67
C ASN A 48 -6.99 2.10 14.57
N SER A 49 -6.86 2.71 13.39
CA SER A 49 -6.22 4.03 13.25
C SER A 49 -6.93 5.09 14.08
N ILE A 50 -8.25 5.17 14.03
CA ILE A 50 -9.04 6.15 14.81
C ILE A 50 -8.91 5.85 16.31
N VAL A 51 -9.05 4.59 16.72
CA VAL A 51 -8.89 4.16 18.12
C VAL A 51 -7.50 4.52 18.65
N ASN A 52 -6.46 4.34 17.84
CA ASN A 52 -5.08 4.65 18.22
C ASN A 52 -4.87 6.17 18.37
N CYS A 53 -5.43 6.99 17.48
CA CYS A 53 -5.41 8.45 17.65
C CYS A 53 -6.08 8.88 18.96
N LEU A 54 -7.27 8.35 19.27
CA LEU A 54 -7.96 8.66 20.54
C LEU A 54 -7.17 8.20 21.77
N LYS A 55 -6.57 7.00 21.71
CA LYS A 55 -5.71 6.49 22.78
C LYS A 55 -4.50 7.40 23.01
N PHE A 56 -3.85 7.82 21.93
CA PHE A 56 -2.72 8.74 21.95
C PHE A 56 -3.10 10.08 22.61
N GLU A 57 -4.19 10.71 22.14
CA GLU A 57 -4.70 11.97 22.69
C GLU A 57 -5.12 11.84 24.17
N SER A 58 -5.67 10.68 24.57
CA SER A 58 -6.13 10.45 25.94
C SER A 58 -5.02 10.25 26.97
N GLY A 59 -3.74 10.27 26.57
CA GLY A 59 -2.59 10.06 27.47
C GLY A 59 -2.50 8.65 28.06
N LYS A 60 -3.29 7.67 27.55
CA LYS A 60 -3.29 6.27 28.00
C LYS A 60 -2.11 5.46 27.45
N GLN A 61 -0.94 6.09 27.33
CA GLN A 61 0.30 5.36 27.09
C GLN A 61 0.73 4.73 28.42
N HIS A 62 0.36 3.47 28.65
CA HIS A 62 1.00 2.68 29.69
C HIS A 62 2.40 2.36 29.15
N GLY A 63 3.40 3.09 29.64
CA GLY A 63 4.80 2.68 29.52
C GLY A 63 5.08 1.40 30.29
#